data_AF-A0A9P0QJH1-F1
#
_entry.id   AF-A0A9P0QJH1-F1
#
_cell.length_a   1.000
_cell.length_b   1.000
_cell.length_c   1.000
_cell.angle_alpha   90.00
_cell.angle_beta   90.00
_cell.angle_gamma   90.00
#
_symmetry.space_group_name_H-M   'P 1'
#
loop_
_entity.id
_entity.type
_entity.pdbx_description
1 polymer ?
#
loop_
_entity_poly.entity_id
_entity_poly.type
_entity_poly.pdbx_seq_one_letter_code
_entity_poly.pdbx_strand_id
1 'polypeptide(L)'
;MIHREVADGLERLWNVRVNCIWEADESSRHGEVYIFDHVFNQECTNSDVYGSVVKPLVDSFMEGFNATIFAYGQTSSGKTHTILGNKTDPGLFQLVSNQLFQHVADQVDKRYLIRCSYIEIYNEKINDLLDKSNQGLTMRRYQRKCAA
;
A
#
# COMPACT_ATOMS: atom_id res chain seq x y z
N MET A 1 -5.73 12.46 13.28
CA MET A 1 -5.26 11.93 14.58
C MET A 1 -6.05 10.68 14.91
N ILE A 2 -5.42 9.66 15.48
CA ILE A 2 -6.13 8.45 15.90
C ILE A 2 -6.86 8.69 17.22
N HIS A 3 -7.91 7.91 17.51
CA HIS A 3 -8.78 8.10 18.68
C HIS A 3 -7.98 8.19 20.00
N ARG A 4 -6.89 7.42 20.13
CA ARG A 4 -6.02 7.45 21.30
C ARG A 4 -5.35 8.81 21.50
N GLU A 5 -4.79 9.39 20.43
CA GLU A 5 -4.12 10.70 20.49
C GLU A 5 -5.11 11.82 20.84
N VAL A 6 -6.32 11.75 20.29
CA VAL A 6 -7.39 12.71 20.59
C VAL A 6 -7.83 12.58 22.05
N ALA A 7 -7.97 11.35 22.56
CA ALA A 7 -8.32 11.10 23.97
C ALA A 7 -7.23 11.57 24.94
N ASP A 8 -5.96 11.46 24.54
CA ASP A 8 -4.81 11.93 25.30
C ASP A 8 -4.61 13.45 25.18
N GLY A 9 -5.48 14.16 24.43
CA GLY A 9 -5.43 15.61 24.28
C GLY A 9 -4.23 16.12 23.47
N LEU A 10 -3.64 15.26 22.64
CA LEU A 10 -2.48 15.62 21.83
C LEU A 10 -2.88 16.57 20.69
N GLU A 11 -2.01 17.54 20.44
CA GLU A 11 -2.15 18.46 19.32
C GLU A 11 -1.53 17.91 18.04
N ARG A 12 -1.98 18.43 16.90
CA ARG A 12 -1.44 18.05 15.60
C ARG A 12 -0.04 18.63 15.43
N LEU A 13 0.96 17.77 15.30
CA LEU A 13 2.36 18.16 15.15
C LEU A 13 2.77 18.51 13.70
N TRP A 14 1.98 18.09 12.70
CA TRP A 14 2.30 18.27 11.29
C TRP A 14 1.24 19.07 10.56
N ASN A 15 1.67 20.12 9.87
CA ASN A 15 0.86 20.84 8.90
C ASN A 15 0.96 20.18 7.53
N VAL A 16 -0.13 20.23 6.77
CA VAL A 16 -0.23 19.67 5.42
C VAL A 16 -0.77 20.74 4.48
N ARG A 17 -0.10 20.97 3.36
CA ARG A 17 -0.62 21.79 2.26
C ARG A 17 -0.13 21.27 0.93
N VAL A 18 -1.06 20.92 0.05
CA VAL A 18 -0.78 20.32 -1.26
C VAL A 18 0.10 19.08 -1.03
N ASN A 19 1.33 19.09 -1.53
CA ASN A 19 2.28 17.99 -1.47
C ASN A 19 3.41 18.24 -0.45
N CYS A 20 3.19 19.16 0.48
CA CYS A 20 4.17 19.57 1.46
C CYS A 20 3.67 19.27 2.88
N ILE A 21 4.60 18.83 3.74
CA ILE A 21 4.40 18.78 5.18
C ILE A 21 5.51 19.54 5.91
N TRP A 22 5.17 20.13 7.05
CA TRP A 22 6.13 20.80 7.93
C TRP A 22 5.66 20.72 9.38
N GLU A 23 6.60 20.85 10.31
CA GLU A 23 6.34 20.83 11.74
C GLU A 23 5.47 22.04 12.15
N ALA A 24 4.54 21.83 13.08
CA ALA A 24 3.63 22.86 13.55
C ALA A 24 4.23 23.79 14.63
N ASP A 25 5.37 23.43 15.22
CA ASP A 25 6.04 24.24 16.24
C ASP A 25 6.76 25.44 15.61
N GLU A 26 6.36 26.65 16.01
CA GLU A 26 6.99 27.91 15.59
C GLU A 26 8.37 28.14 16.24
N SER A 27 8.72 27.37 17.29
CA SER A 27 10.01 27.44 17.99
C SER A 27 11.17 26.90 17.16
N SER A 28 10.86 26.02 16.19
CA SER A 28 11.81 25.50 15.21
C SER A 28 12.20 26.62 14.24
N ARG A 29 13.28 27.36 14.57
CA ARG A 29 13.81 28.49 13.79
C ARG A 29 14.14 28.18 12.32
N HIS A 30 14.08 26.91 11.91
CA HIS A 30 14.19 26.42 10.53
C HIS A 30 13.26 25.21 10.37
N GLY A 31 11.93 25.42 10.30
CA GLY A 31 11.00 24.32 10.01
C GLY A 31 11.29 23.72 8.63
N GLU A 32 11.88 22.53 8.59
CA GLU A 32 12.12 21.83 7.33
C GLU A 32 10.78 21.50 6.67
N VAL A 33 10.62 21.93 5.42
CA VAL A 33 9.48 21.56 4.58
C VAL A 33 9.88 20.32 3.80
N TYR A 34 9.13 19.24 4.00
CA TYR A 34 9.29 18.01 3.23
C TYR A 34 8.29 18.01 2.07
N ILE A 35 8.80 17.76 0.86
CA ILE A 35 8.02 17.76 -0.38
C ILE A 35 7.96 16.33 -0.91
N PHE A 36 6.76 15.90 -1.28
CA PHE A 36 6.48 14.57 -1.85
C PHE A 36 5.75 14.70 -3.19
N ASP A 37 5.56 13.59 -3.91
CA ASP A 37 4.71 13.59 -5.10
C ASP A 37 3.23 13.76 -4.74
N HIS A 38 2.82 13.19 -3.61
CA HIS A 38 1.47 13.27 -3.06
C HIS A 38 1.51 13.26 -1.54
N VAL A 39 0.67 14.07 -0.91
CA VAL A 39 0.40 14.01 0.54
C VAL A 39 -1.10 13.87 0.77
N PHE A 40 -1.48 12.85 1.51
CA PHE A 40 -2.87 12.58 1.88
C PHE A 40 -3.08 12.94 3.35
N ASN A 41 -4.02 13.85 3.61
CA ASN A 41 -4.36 14.25 4.97
C ASN A 41 -5.39 13.27 5.58
N GLN A 42 -5.80 13.53 6.81
CA GLN A 42 -6.77 12.70 7.53
C GLN A 42 -8.20 12.69 6.95
N GLU A 43 -8.50 13.56 5.98
CA GLU A 43 -9.80 13.65 5.30
C GLU A 43 -9.82 12.77 4.05
N CYS A 44 -8.65 12.36 3.55
CA CYS A 44 -8.53 11.44 2.43
C CYS A 44 -8.86 10.01 2.84
N THR A 45 -9.59 9.31 1.98
CA THR A 45 -9.95 7.90 2.11
C THR A 45 -8.94 7.00 1.38
N ASN A 46 -8.97 5.69 1.63
CA ASN A 46 -8.20 4.74 0.82
C ASN A 46 -8.60 4.78 -0.67
N SER A 47 -9.84 5.16 -0.98
CA SER A 47 -10.30 5.33 -2.37
C SER A 47 -9.62 6.52 -3.06
N ASP A 48 -9.38 7.61 -2.34
CA ASP A 48 -8.66 8.78 -2.85
C ASP A 48 -7.19 8.43 -3.15
N VAL A 49 -6.54 7.74 -2.22
CA VAL A 49 -5.17 7.21 -2.41
C VAL A 49 -5.13 6.27 -3.61
N TYR A 50 -6.09 5.35 -3.71
CA TYR A 50 -6.15 4.40 -4.81
C TYR A 50 -6.30 5.11 -6.16
N GLY A 51 -7.25 6.04 -6.30
CA GLY A 51 -7.51 6.73 -7.56
C GLY A 51 -6.36 7.60 -8.04
N SER A 52 -5.61 8.20 -7.11
CA SER A 52 -4.50 9.11 -7.41
C SER A 52 -3.19 8.39 -7.74
N VAL A 53 -2.77 7.40 -6.95
CA VAL A 53 -1.44 6.77 -7.10
C VAL A 53 -1.47 5.30 -7.51
N VAL A 54 -2.50 4.55 -7.15
CA VAL A 54 -2.50 3.08 -7.37
C VAL A 54 -3.13 2.68 -8.68
N LYS A 55 -4.22 3.33 -9.07
CA LYS A 55 -4.96 3.00 -10.30
C LYS A 55 -4.06 3.01 -11.56
N PRO A 56 -3.19 4.02 -11.79
CA PRO A 56 -2.27 4.01 -12.94
C PRO A 56 -1.26 2.84 -12.90
N LEU A 57 -0.87 2.39 -11.71
CA LEU A 57 0.02 1.23 -11.54
C LEU A 57 -0.69 -0.07 -11.91
N VAL A 58 -1.98 -0.21 -11.57
CA VAL A 58 -2.78 -1.37 -11.97
C VAL A 58 -3.00 -1.38 -13.48
N ASP A 59 -3.28 -0.22 -14.08
CA ASP A 59 -3.44 -0.11 -15.53
C ASP A 59 -2.13 -0.52 -16.25
N SER A 60 -0.97 -0.06 -15.75
CA SER A 60 0.35 -0.50 -16.25
C SER A 60 0.60 -2.00 -16.02
N PHE A 61 0.18 -2.56 -14.88
CA PHE A 61 0.29 -3.99 -14.60
C PHE A 61 -0.49 -4.83 -15.59
N MET A 62 -1.70 -4.39 -15.99
CA MET A 62 -2.52 -5.07 -17.00
C MET A 62 -1.93 -5.00 -18.41
N GLU A 63 -1.03 -4.05 -18.67
CA GLU A 63 -0.25 -3.96 -19.91
C GLU A 63 1.01 -4.85 -19.91
N GLY A 64 1.28 -5.56 -18.80
CA GLY A 64 2.38 -6.51 -18.67
C GLY A 64 3.62 -5.97 -17.94
N PHE A 65 3.52 -4.81 -17.29
CA PHE A 65 4.58 -4.29 -16.43
C PHE A 65 4.49 -4.85 -15.01
N ASN A 66 5.61 -4.85 -14.29
CA ASN A 66 5.61 -5.16 -12.87
C ASN A 66 5.29 -3.91 -12.05
N ALA A 67 4.35 -4.03 -11.11
CA ALA A 67 4.03 -2.98 -10.14
C ALA A 67 4.38 -3.45 -8.72
N THR A 68 4.83 -2.55 -7.85
CA THR A 68 5.13 -2.86 -6.45
C THR A 68 4.72 -1.68 -5.57
N ILE A 69 4.02 -1.97 -4.48
CA ILE A 69 3.54 -0.96 -3.53
C ILE A 69 4.04 -1.37 -2.14
N PHE A 70 4.71 -0.44 -1.46
CA PHE A 70 5.16 -0.61 -0.09
C PHE A 70 4.41 0.36 0.82
N ALA A 71 3.89 -0.15 1.94
CA ALA A 71 3.44 0.69 3.04
C ALA A 71 4.55 0.72 4.10
N TYR A 72 5.09 1.90 4.36
CA TYR A 72 6.18 2.12 5.31
C TYR A 72 5.79 3.15 6.37
N GLY A 73 6.30 2.99 7.59
CA GLY A 73 6.03 3.88 8.72
C GLY A 73 6.02 3.13 10.06
N GLN A 74 5.99 3.89 11.16
CA GLN A 74 5.98 3.32 12.52
C GLN A 74 4.74 2.47 12.82
N THR A 75 4.75 1.65 13.87
CA THR A 75 3.54 0.95 14.34
C THR A 75 2.41 1.95 14.59
N SER A 76 1.17 1.56 14.26
CA SER A 76 -0.03 2.41 14.37
C SER A 76 -0.12 3.61 13.41
N SER A 77 0.79 3.76 12.44
CA SER A 77 0.74 4.84 11.41
C SER A 77 -0.27 4.62 10.28
N GLY A 78 -1.04 3.53 10.29
CA GLY A 78 -2.06 3.26 9.26
C GLY A 78 -1.62 2.37 8.08
N LYS A 79 -0.44 1.74 8.12
CA LYS A 79 0.02 0.78 7.08
C LYS A 79 -1.01 -0.32 6.78
N THR A 80 -1.43 -1.06 7.81
CA THR A 80 -2.42 -2.15 7.67
C THR A 80 -3.78 -1.62 7.23
N HIS A 81 -4.17 -0.44 7.71
CA HIS A 81 -5.40 0.23 7.28
C HIS A 81 -5.35 0.60 5.80
N THR A 82 -4.22 1.09 5.30
CA THR A 82 -4.07 1.45 3.88
C THR A 82 -4.12 0.20 3.00
N ILE A 83 -3.42 -0.88 3.37
CA ILE A 83 -3.33 -2.09 2.54
C ILE A 83 -4.61 -2.94 2.63
N LEU A 84 -5.12 -3.22 3.83
CA LEU A 84 -6.26 -4.13 4.05
C LEU A 84 -7.59 -3.40 4.27
N GLY A 85 -7.55 -2.19 4.82
CA GLY A 85 -8.74 -1.39 5.11
C GLY A 85 -9.65 -1.98 6.17
N ASN A 86 -10.90 -1.53 6.15
CA ASN A 86 -11.97 -1.97 7.02
C ASN A 86 -13.31 -1.99 6.25
N LYS A 87 -14.42 -2.27 6.95
CA LYS A 87 -15.75 -2.39 6.31
C LYS A 87 -16.26 -1.09 5.68
N THR A 88 -15.90 0.06 6.23
CA THR A 88 -16.37 1.38 5.77
C THR A 88 -15.38 2.07 4.85
N ASP A 89 -14.09 1.71 4.92
CA ASP A 89 -13.03 2.19 4.03
C ASP A 89 -12.18 1.00 3.52
N PRO A 90 -12.54 0.42 2.36
CA PRO A 90 -11.84 -0.72 1.78
C PRO A 90 -10.35 -0.43 1.53
N GLY A 91 -9.49 -1.41 1.76
CA GLY A 91 -8.05 -1.25 1.56
C GLY A 91 -7.64 -1.33 0.09
N LEU A 92 -6.42 -0.90 -0.21
CA LEU A 92 -5.84 -0.99 -1.55
C LEU A 92 -5.90 -2.40 -2.13
N PHE A 93 -5.71 -3.45 -1.32
CA PHE A 93 -5.79 -4.83 -1.79
C PHE A 93 -7.16 -5.17 -2.40
N GLN A 94 -8.25 -4.74 -1.75
CA GLN A 94 -9.60 -4.99 -2.23
C GLN A 94 -9.91 -4.15 -3.48
N LEU A 95 -9.54 -2.87 -3.47
CA LEU A 95 -9.77 -1.95 -4.60
C LEU A 95 -9.01 -2.42 -5.86
N VAL A 96 -7.75 -2.81 -5.71
CA VAL A 96 -6.94 -3.40 -6.80
C VAL A 96 -7.58 -4.70 -7.31
N SER A 97 -7.95 -5.61 -6.41
CA SER A 97 -8.59 -6.87 -6.79
C SER A 97 -9.86 -6.64 -7.62
N ASN A 98 -10.72 -5.71 -7.20
CA ASN A 98 -11.94 -5.37 -7.92
C ASN A 98 -11.65 -4.85 -9.34
N GLN A 99 -10.69 -3.93 -9.50
CA GLN A 99 -10.31 -3.43 -10.82
C GLN A 99 -9.73 -4.52 -11.71
N LEU A 100 -8.88 -5.40 -11.16
CA LEU A 100 -8.30 -6.51 -11.92
C LEU A 100 -9.39 -7.43 -12.47
N PHE A 101 -10.34 -7.85 -11.62
CA PHE A 101 -11.43 -8.72 -12.07
C PHE A 101 -12.39 -8.01 -13.03
N GLN A 102 -12.65 -6.71 -12.84
CA GLN A 102 -13.44 -5.92 -13.79
C GLN A 102 -12.76 -5.85 -15.16
N HIS A 103 -11.46 -5.55 -15.20
CA HIS A 103 -10.71 -5.50 -16.45
C HIS A 103 -10.72 -6.85 -17.18
N VAL A 104 -10.61 -7.96 -16.46
CA VAL A 104 -10.73 -9.31 -17.05
C VAL A 104 -12.13 -9.55 -17.60
N ALA A 105 -13.19 -9.12 -16.91
CA ALA A 105 -14.56 -9.25 -17.38
C ALA A 105 -14.84 -8.43 -18.64
N ASP A 106 -14.20 -7.27 -18.78
CA ASP A 106 -14.38 -6.36 -19.92
C ASP A 106 -13.62 -6.82 -21.19
N GLN A 107 -12.60 -7.66 -21.05
CA GLN A 107 -11.74 -8.11 -22.15
C GLN A 107 -12.12 -9.51 -22.65
N VAL A 108 -13.13 -9.58 -23.52
CA VAL A 108 -13.68 -10.86 -24.03
C VAL A 108 -12.73 -11.66 -24.93
N ASP A 109 -11.75 -11.00 -25.56
CA ASP A 109 -10.83 -11.63 -26.53
C ASP A 109 -9.52 -12.15 -25.90
N LYS A 110 -9.36 -12.02 -24.58
CA LYS A 110 -8.13 -12.40 -23.87
C LYS A 110 -8.44 -13.42 -22.77
N ARG A 111 -7.49 -14.32 -22.52
CA ARG A 111 -7.53 -15.27 -21.41
C ARG A 111 -6.51 -14.87 -20.36
N TYR A 112 -6.96 -14.76 -19.12
CA TYR A 112 -6.12 -14.39 -17.99
C TYR A 112 -6.02 -15.57 -17.02
N LEU A 113 -4.82 -15.78 -16.47
CA LEU A 113 -4.59 -16.65 -15.31
C LEU A 113 -4.12 -15.78 -14.15
N ILE A 114 -4.98 -15.57 -13.16
CA ILE A 114 -4.65 -14.81 -11.96
C ILE A 114 -4.19 -15.79 -10.88
N ARG A 115 -3.03 -15.50 -10.28
CA ARG A 115 -2.49 -16.22 -9.12
C ARG A 115 -2.22 -15.21 -8.01
N CYS A 116 -2.53 -15.60 -6.79
CA CYS A 116 -2.29 -14.80 -5.59
C CYS A 116 -1.51 -15.62 -4.58
N SER A 117 -0.59 -14.97 -3.89
CA SER A 117 0.17 -15.51 -2.77
C SER A 117 0.18 -14.46 -1.66
N TYR A 118 -0.01 -14.87 -0.41
CA TYR A 118 0.07 -13.97 0.73
C TYR A 118 1.11 -14.51 1.71
N ILE A 119 2.23 -13.80 1.82
CA ILE A 119 3.45 -14.29 2.46
C ILE A 119 3.86 -13.32 3.56
N GLU A 120 4.24 -13.86 4.72
CA GLU A 120 4.87 -13.12 5.80
C GLU A 120 6.37 -13.42 5.84
N ILE A 121 7.18 -12.39 6.04
CA ILE A 121 8.59 -12.53 6.40
C ILE A 121 8.74 -12.03 7.82
N TYR A 122 9.02 -12.94 8.75
CA TYR A 122 9.19 -12.61 10.16
C TYR A 122 10.44 -13.30 10.71
N ASN A 123 11.35 -12.52 11.27
CA ASN A 123 12.64 -13.01 11.79
C ASN A 123 13.39 -13.89 10.77
N GLU A 124 13.52 -13.39 9.53
CA GLU A 124 14.13 -14.08 8.39
C GLU A 124 13.48 -15.43 8.01
N LYS A 125 12.30 -15.76 8.55
CA LYS A 125 11.51 -16.92 8.16
C LYS A 125 10.37 -16.49 7.26
N ILE A 126 10.14 -17.28 6.21
CA ILE A 126 9.09 -17.05 5.22
C ILE A 126 7.93 -18.00 5.54
N ASN A 127 6.75 -17.44 5.79
CA ASN A 127 5.53 -18.19 6.08
C ASN A 127 4.49 -17.91 4.99
N ASP A 128 3.85 -18.96 4.47
CA ASP A 128 2.69 -18.81 3.60
C ASP A 128 1.44 -18.62 4.47
N LEU A 129 0.80 -17.46 4.38
CA LEU A 129 -0.39 -17.12 5.16
C LEU A 129 -1.67 -17.77 4.62
N LEU A 130 -1.63 -18.36 3.42
CA LEU A 130 -2.75 -19.10 2.83
C LEU A 130 -2.64 -20.61 3.10
N ASP A 131 -1.46 -21.11 3.46
CA ASP A 131 -1.25 -22.52 3.82
C ASP A 131 -1.38 -22.76 5.33
N LYS A 132 -2.45 -23.47 5.71
CA LYS A 132 -2.70 -23.86 7.11
C LYS A 132 -1.71 -24.91 7.65
N SER A 133 -0.93 -25.56 6.77
CA SER A 133 0.10 -26.53 7.20
C SER A 133 1.25 -25.85 7.95
N ASN A 134 1.40 -24.53 7.76
CA ASN A 134 2.40 -23.67 8.41
C ASN A 134 3.83 -24.19 8.24
N GLN A 135 4.11 -24.84 7.11
CA GLN A 135 5.47 -25.24 6.73
C GLN A 135 6.22 -24.01 6.22
N GLY A 136 7.36 -23.70 6.83
CA GLY A 136 8.19 -22.58 6.40
C GLY A 136 8.67 -22.74 4.96
N LEU A 137 8.58 -21.66 4.18
CA LEU A 137 9.04 -21.63 2.80
C LEU A 137 10.55 -21.42 2.73
N THR A 138 11.21 -22.05 1.76
CA THR A 138 12.63 -21.81 1.45
C THR A 138 12.76 -20.99 0.18
N MET A 139 13.48 -19.88 0.24
CA MET A 139 13.74 -19.03 -0.94
C MET A 139 14.76 -19.71 -1.86
N ARG A 140 14.40 -19.88 -3.14
CA ARG A 140 15.27 -20.45 -4.16
C ARG A 140 15.39 -19.46 -5.32
N ARG A 141 16.62 -19.17 -5.73
CA ARG A 141 16.88 -18.33 -6.90
C ARG A 141 16.81 -19.18 -8.17
N TYR A 142 15.89 -18.85 -9.06
CA TYR A 142 15.87 -19.46 -10.39
C TYR A 142 16.89 -18.76 -11.29
N GLN A 143 17.78 -19.53 -11.92
CA GLN A 143 18.68 -19.06 -12.97
C GLN A 143 18.19 -19.60 -14.31
N ARG A 144 17.76 -18.71 -15.22
CA ARG A 144 17.51 -19.08 -16.61
C ARG A 144 18.86 -19.45 -17.23
N LYS A 145 19.00 -20.68 -17.72
CA LYS A 145 20.07 -21.00 -18.67
C LYS A 145 19.79 -20.21 -19.95
N CYS A 146 20.66 -19.28 -20.30
CA CYS A 146 20.67 -18.70 -21.64
C CYS A 146 20.96 -19.85 -22.61
N ALA A 147 20.03 -20.13 -23.53
CA ALA A 147 20.34 -20.95 -24.69
C ALA A 147 21.32 -20.14 -25.55
N ALA A 148 22.55 -20.62 -25.65
CA ALA A 148 23.56 -20.12 -26.59
C ALA A 148 23.29 -20.70 -27.98
#